data_AF-A0A7J3MVQ7-F1
#
_entry.id   AF-A0A7J3MVQ7-F1
#
_cell.length_a   1.000
_cell.length_b   1.000
_cell.length_c   1.000
_cell.angle_alpha   90.00
_cell.angle_beta   90.00
_cell.angle_gamma   90.00
#
_symmetry.space_group_name_H-M   'P 1'
#
loop_
_entity.id
_entity.type
_entity.pdbx_description
1 polymer ?
#
loop_
_entity_poly.entity_id
_entity_poly.type
_entity_poly.pdbx_seq_one_letter_code
_entity_poly.pdbx_strand_id
1 'polypeptide(L)'
;MPKTAVHVIVLDEVINRLRTSSNESERKTGEIMYRNRTAAVLGAIGPDLFFWAPDYELVNTLYNFYKNWKFVIEIYNATIGKVKEAIDAVGEATMDAVGTLAPATISMIRTLIEEIKETTQLFKSTLATGLFVGVIEGYDSFAGLADAPRLFHELFDLFTPPLQSGKGEKDWYWFDMLHYRWTGRFAKNLLDLADDETKLAYAYGYLTHIACDVVGHGFVNQIVGGPYRLHPQRHATVENFIDSWKFHQKYGESINEKLHELLSLPEKLPDSIVKILYNAFVNTYKNMPHPLRFNRENDGFLTPGDILKTYEVFKFIYDILGGISIRPPEEPFSGALDILAEALKNIEPPPKPPSSREMCSLSDIFSFGLTESSRECYEEFAEALEEWLEYLGELLLWTFETILAILDAITAALLSLPIMALMAILYGVQLALYNLYRQFRQTLVLAGLLYPEPDELQSSHGRNLTTNYQCSLITEFKGYPQKHSCEINNLQCPRTSLEEPGTLPTTYERSPDMTPDIFINQEPLKEDGLTGYANAKTPAETRGLELKKITIGNAVSLSCWMIKNSNSQERLGVVFADWNLDSDRGYGYKCWAWDKDKKTDLYIYEFV
;
A
#
# COMPACT_ATOMS: atom_id res chain seq x y z
N MET A 1 -5.65 -2.90 -6.59
CA MET A 1 -5.04 -4.25 -6.69
C MET A 1 -4.32 -4.61 -5.41
N PRO A 2 -4.09 -5.91 -5.06
CA PRO A 2 -2.89 -6.19 -4.28
C PRO A 2 -1.72 -5.48 -4.98
N LYS A 3 -0.94 -4.66 -4.27
CA LYS A 3 -0.04 -3.68 -4.88
C LYS A 3 1.19 -4.37 -5.49
N THR A 4 2.17 -3.56 -5.85
CA THR A 4 3.39 -3.95 -6.55
C THR A 4 4.08 -5.21 -5.98
N ALA A 5 4.08 -5.44 -4.67
CA ALA A 5 4.80 -6.59 -4.10
C ALA A 5 4.17 -7.92 -4.51
N VAL A 6 2.85 -8.08 -4.40
CA VAL A 6 2.17 -9.32 -4.81
C VAL A 6 2.33 -9.55 -6.31
N HIS A 7 2.20 -8.51 -7.13
CA HIS A 7 2.41 -8.61 -8.57
C HIS A 7 3.79 -9.17 -8.93
N VAL A 8 4.85 -8.66 -8.30
CA VAL A 8 6.22 -9.14 -8.54
C VAL A 8 6.44 -10.54 -7.97
N ILE A 9 5.81 -10.86 -6.84
CA ILE A 9 5.84 -12.22 -6.26
C ILE A 9 5.19 -13.25 -7.19
N VAL A 10 4.04 -12.91 -7.79
CA VAL A 10 3.35 -13.72 -8.80
C VAL A 10 4.24 -13.86 -10.03
N LEU A 11 4.81 -12.75 -10.53
CA LEU A 11 5.73 -12.77 -11.67
C LEU A 11 6.90 -13.73 -11.44
N ASP A 12 7.56 -13.65 -10.29
CA ASP A 12 8.71 -14.51 -9.98
C ASP A 12 8.31 -16.00 -9.91
N GLU A 13 7.13 -16.30 -9.37
CA GLU A 13 6.57 -17.66 -9.37
C GLU A 13 6.25 -18.16 -10.79
N VAL A 14 5.72 -17.30 -11.65
CA VAL A 14 5.47 -17.59 -13.07
C VAL A 14 6.77 -17.87 -13.81
N ILE A 15 7.78 -17.00 -13.64
CA ILE A 15 9.12 -17.18 -14.23
C ILE A 15 9.69 -18.54 -13.82
N ASN A 16 9.68 -18.85 -12.53
CA ASN A 16 10.20 -20.11 -12.02
C ASN A 16 9.45 -21.34 -12.58
N ARG A 17 8.11 -21.27 -12.63
CA ARG A 17 7.28 -22.34 -13.17
C ARG A 17 7.51 -22.58 -14.66
N LEU A 18 7.61 -21.51 -15.46
CA LEU A 18 7.89 -21.62 -16.89
C LEU A 18 9.29 -22.20 -17.14
N ARG A 19 10.32 -21.72 -16.43
CA ARG A 19 11.72 -22.21 -16.55
C ARG A 19 11.90 -23.68 -16.20
N THR A 20 11.10 -24.18 -15.26
CA THR A 20 11.12 -25.57 -14.80
C THR A 20 10.15 -26.48 -15.57
N SER A 21 9.41 -25.93 -16.54
CA SER A 21 8.45 -26.70 -17.35
C SER A 21 9.14 -27.81 -18.15
N SER A 22 8.43 -28.92 -18.35
CA SER A 22 8.88 -29.98 -19.27
C SER A 22 8.74 -29.56 -20.75
N ASN A 23 7.92 -28.54 -21.06
CA ASN A 23 7.76 -28.01 -22.40
C ASN A 23 8.89 -27.04 -22.77
N GLU A 24 9.58 -27.28 -23.88
CA GLU A 24 10.73 -26.47 -24.32
C GLU A 24 10.38 -25.01 -24.62
N SER A 25 9.22 -24.75 -25.24
CA SER A 25 8.76 -23.40 -25.54
C SER A 25 8.48 -22.61 -24.27
N GLU A 26 7.82 -23.23 -23.29
CA GLU A 26 7.54 -22.61 -21.99
C GLU A 26 8.86 -22.30 -21.24
N ARG A 27 9.83 -23.24 -21.24
CA ARG A 27 11.15 -22.99 -20.66
C ARG A 27 11.85 -21.81 -21.32
N LYS A 28 11.83 -21.72 -22.65
CA LYS A 28 12.45 -20.61 -23.38
C LYS A 28 11.81 -19.27 -23.00
N THR A 29 10.48 -19.23 -22.89
CA THR A 29 9.77 -18.02 -22.42
C THR A 29 10.17 -17.65 -21.00
N GLY A 30 10.23 -18.62 -20.08
CA GLY A 30 10.68 -18.38 -18.71
C GLY A 30 12.13 -17.87 -18.65
N GLU A 31 13.02 -18.37 -19.50
CA GLU A 31 14.41 -17.91 -19.60
C GLU A 31 14.51 -16.47 -20.14
N ILE A 32 13.68 -16.09 -21.12
CA ILE A 32 13.61 -14.72 -21.64
C ILE A 32 13.19 -13.76 -20.53
N MET A 33 12.12 -14.09 -19.80
CA MET A 33 11.62 -13.27 -18.70
C MET A 33 12.64 -13.17 -17.56
N TYR A 34 13.34 -14.25 -17.23
CA TYR A 34 14.37 -14.24 -16.18
C TYR A 34 15.59 -13.39 -16.54
N ARG A 35 16.11 -13.50 -17.76
CA ARG A 35 17.25 -12.69 -18.22
C ARG A 35 16.90 -11.21 -18.32
N ASN A 36 15.65 -10.90 -18.63
CA ASN A 36 15.12 -9.55 -18.74
C ASN A 36 14.18 -9.21 -17.58
N ARG A 37 14.46 -9.73 -16.36
CA ARG A 37 13.56 -9.63 -15.21
C ARG A 37 13.13 -8.21 -14.92
N THR A 38 14.03 -7.23 -15.00
CA THR A 38 13.70 -5.82 -14.80
C THR A 38 12.60 -5.33 -15.73
N ALA A 39 12.63 -5.71 -17.01
CA ALA A 39 11.56 -5.38 -17.95
C ALA A 39 10.26 -6.11 -17.62
N ALA A 40 10.35 -7.38 -17.21
CA ALA A 40 9.18 -8.15 -16.78
C ALA A 40 8.53 -7.57 -15.50
N VAL A 41 9.33 -7.09 -14.54
CA VAL A 41 8.87 -6.39 -13.32
C VAL A 41 8.13 -5.10 -13.69
N LEU A 42 8.70 -4.28 -14.58
CA LEU A 42 8.03 -3.08 -15.10
C LEU A 42 6.71 -3.43 -15.80
N GLY A 43 6.66 -4.56 -16.50
CA GLY A 43 5.44 -5.09 -17.08
C GLY A 43 4.42 -5.52 -16.04
N ALA A 44 4.85 -6.20 -14.97
CA ALA A 44 3.99 -6.71 -13.90
C ALA A 44 3.44 -5.61 -12.98
N ILE A 45 4.14 -4.46 -12.87
CA ILE A 45 3.55 -3.22 -12.33
C ILE A 45 2.39 -2.77 -13.21
N GLY A 46 2.52 -2.93 -14.53
CA GLY A 46 1.42 -2.78 -15.48
C GLY A 46 0.79 -1.38 -15.49
N PRO A 47 -0.54 -1.28 -15.58
CA PRO A 47 -1.26 -0.01 -15.62
C PRO A 47 -1.14 0.82 -14.32
N ASP A 48 -0.80 0.22 -13.18
CA ASP A 48 -0.60 0.95 -11.91
C ASP A 48 0.51 1.99 -11.99
N LEU A 49 1.46 1.84 -12.92
CA LEU A 49 2.47 2.85 -13.20
C LEU A 49 1.82 4.21 -13.51
N PHE A 50 0.70 4.21 -14.23
CA PHE A 50 0.03 5.42 -14.69
C PHE A 50 -0.84 6.10 -13.64
N PHE A 51 -0.94 5.52 -12.43
CA PHE A 51 -1.43 6.27 -11.27
C PHE A 51 -0.59 7.53 -11.01
N TRP A 52 0.69 7.50 -11.42
CA TRP A 52 1.64 8.60 -11.27
C TRP A 52 1.75 9.50 -12.52
N ALA A 53 0.82 9.36 -13.46
CA ALA A 53 0.85 10.10 -14.70
C ALA A 53 0.48 11.58 -14.51
N PRO A 54 1.04 12.50 -15.32
CA PRO A 54 0.86 13.94 -15.14
C PRO A 54 -0.58 14.44 -15.41
N ASP A 55 -1.43 13.63 -16.03
CA ASP A 55 -2.86 13.92 -16.18
C ASP A 55 -3.65 13.70 -14.88
N TYR A 56 -3.06 13.02 -13.90
CA TYR A 56 -3.65 12.78 -12.60
C TYR A 56 -3.24 13.88 -11.61
N GLU A 57 -4.14 14.85 -11.41
CA GLU A 57 -3.88 16.10 -10.67
C GLU A 57 -3.38 15.86 -9.23
N LEU A 58 -3.72 14.72 -8.63
CA LEU A 58 -3.37 14.35 -7.25
C LEU A 58 -1.95 13.85 -7.06
N VAL A 59 -1.25 13.54 -8.16
CA VAL A 59 0.13 13.06 -8.11
C VAL A 59 1.02 14.05 -7.38
N ASN A 60 0.81 15.35 -7.57
CA ASN A 60 1.57 16.38 -6.88
C ASN A 60 1.33 16.37 -5.37
N THR A 61 0.08 16.16 -4.94
CA THR A 61 -0.31 16.05 -3.53
C THR A 61 0.39 14.88 -2.84
N LEU A 62 0.34 13.69 -3.45
CA LEU A 62 1.03 12.51 -2.90
C LEU A 62 2.55 12.63 -2.98
N TYR A 63 3.08 13.16 -4.08
CA TYR A 63 4.52 13.40 -4.22
C TYR A 63 5.04 14.32 -3.11
N ASN A 64 4.31 15.40 -2.79
CA ASN A 64 4.64 16.29 -1.68
C ASN A 64 4.58 15.55 -0.33
N PHE A 65 3.55 14.75 -0.09
CA PHE A 65 3.46 13.93 1.12
C PHE A 65 4.69 13.03 1.29
N TYR A 66 5.04 12.23 0.28
CA TYR A 66 6.19 11.32 0.38
C TYR A 66 7.52 12.05 0.47
N LYS A 67 7.66 13.19 -0.21
CA LYS A 67 8.83 14.06 -0.06
C LYS A 67 8.97 14.60 1.36
N ASN A 68 7.89 15.07 1.96
CA ASN A 68 7.88 15.54 3.34
C ASN A 68 8.14 14.38 4.32
N TRP A 69 7.57 13.20 4.07
CA TRP A 69 7.81 11.99 4.85
C TRP A 69 9.27 11.54 4.81
N LYS A 70 9.92 11.59 3.64
CA LYS A 70 11.35 11.34 3.51
C LYS A 70 12.15 12.30 4.41
N PHE A 71 11.81 13.58 4.41
CA PHE A 71 12.46 14.58 5.25
C PHE A 71 12.25 14.32 6.76
N VAL A 72 11.04 13.89 7.17
CA VAL A 72 10.76 13.44 8.55
C VAL A 72 11.72 12.32 8.96
N ILE A 73 11.94 11.34 8.09
CA ILE A 73 12.82 10.19 8.37
C ILE A 73 14.29 10.60 8.40
N GLU A 74 14.71 11.50 7.52
CA GLU A 74 16.06 12.08 7.55
C GLU A 74 16.34 12.82 8.86
N ILE A 75 15.38 13.62 9.35
CA ILE A 75 15.48 14.28 10.66
C ILE A 75 15.55 13.25 11.78
N TYR A 76 14.65 12.25 11.78
CA TYR A 76 14.66 11.19 12.79
C TYR A 76 16.01 10.49 12.86
N ASN A 77 16.54 10.05 11.71
CA ASN A 77 17.84 9.38 11.63
C ASN A 77 18.98 10.29 12.10
N ALA A 78 18.94 11.58 11.75
CA ALA A 78 19.92 12.56 12.23
C ALA A 78 19.85 12.79 13.74
N THR A 79 18.66 12.77 14.35
CA THR A 79 18.47 12.87 15.80
C THR A 79 19.02 11.63 16.50
N ILE A 80 18.61 10.44 16.04
CA ILE A 80 19.06 9.16 16.62
C ILE A 80 20.58 8.97 16.47
N GLY A 81 21.16 9.39 15.34
CA GLY A 81 22.62 9.36 15.13
C GLY A 81 23.36 10.14 16.22
N LYS A 82 22.91 11.35 16.55
CA LYS A 82 23.50 12.17 17.63
C LYS A 82 23.32 11.56 19.02
N VAL A 83 22.17 10.94 19.28
CA VAL A 83 21.95 10.22 20.55
C VAL A 83 22.94 9.07 20.69
N LYS A 84 23.18 8.31 19.62
CA LYS A 84 24.19 7.23 19.61
C LYS A 84 25.60 7.77 19.82
N GLU A 85 25.99 8.81 19.09
CA GLU A 85 27.29 9.47 19.27
C GLU A 85 27.50 9.95 20.73
N ALA A 86 26.44 10.47 21.37
CA ALA A 86 26.49 10.87 22.78
C ALA A 86 26.67 9.67 23.73
N ILE A 87 25.96 8.56 23.49
CA ILE A 87 26.12 7.32 24.27
C ILE A 87 27.54 6.77 24.13
N ASP A 88 28.06 6.72 22.90
CA ASP A 88 29.39 6.20 22.60
C ASP A 88 30.49 7.06 23.25
N ALA A 89 30.38 8.39 23.15
CA ALA A 89 31.32 9.32 23.78
C ALA A 89 31.36 9.17 25.31
N VAL A 90 30.21 8.88 25.94
CA VAL A 90 30.14 8.60 27.37
C VAL A 90 30.75 7.22 27.69
N GLY A 91 30.48 6.21 26.86
CA GLY A 91 31.01 4.86 27.00
C GLY A 91 32.54 4.80 26.93
N GLU A 92 33.15 5.42 25.92
CA GLU A 92 34.61 5.48 25.73
C GLU A 92 35.31 6.10 26.95
N ALA A 93 34.78 7.21 27.47
CA ALA A 93 35.33 7.88 28.65
C ALA A 93 35.33 6.99 29.91
N THR A 94 34.48 5.96 29.94
CA THR A 94 34.39 4.99 31.03
C THR A 94 35.44 3.87 30.88
N MET A 95 35.74 3.46 29.65
CA MET A 95 36.74 2.43 29.35
C MET A 95 38.18 2.91 29.58
N ASP A 96 38.43 4.20 29.37
CA ASP A 96 39.75 4.84 29.57
C ASP A 96 40.16 5.05 31.04
N ALA A 97 39.41 4.47 32.00
CA ALA A 97 39.72 4.45 33.44
C ALA A 97 39.91 5.84 34.09
N VAL A 98 39.29 6.90 33.54
CA VAL A 98 39.24 8.20 34.21
C VAL A 98 37.99 8.22 35.10
N GLY A 99 38.18 8.24 36.42
CA GLY A 99 37.07 8.30 37.40
C GLY A 99 36.20 9.56 37.32
N THR A 100 36.46 10.46 36.38
CA THR A 100 35.76 11.72 36.12
C THR A 100 35.89 12.11 34.65
N LEU A 101 34.81 12.54 33.98
CA LEU A 101 34.85 13.00 32.59
C LEU A 101 35.82 14.18 32.44
N ALA A 102 36.70 14.15 31.42
CA ALA A 102 37.58 15.27 31.13
C ALA A 102 36.76 16.50 30.69
N PRO A 103 37.22 17.74 30.94
CA PRO A 103 36.50 18.96 30.54
C PRO A 103 36.16 19.01 29.04
N ALA A 104 37.04 18.49 28.18
CA ALA A 104 36.81 18.39 26.75
C ALA A 104 35.65 17.44 26.42
N THR A 105 35.59 16.27 27.08
CA THR A 105 34.49 15.30 26.93
C THR A 105 33.17 15.87 27.42
N ILE A 106 33.17 16.59 28.55
CA ILE A 106 31.97 17.27 29.06
C ILE A 106 31.46 18.32 28.07
N SER A 107 32.36 19.10 27.47
CA SER A 107 32.00 20.09 26.46
C SER A 107 31.40 19.42 25.22
N MET A 108 31.99 18.31 24.76
CA MET A 108 31.49 17.55 23.63
C MET A 108 30.10 16.96 23.89
N ILE A 109 29.91 16.29 25.03
CA ILE A 109 28.61 15.73 25.44
C ILE A 109 27.55 16.83 25.53
N ARG A 110 27.90 17.99 26.11
CA ARG A 110 26.98 19.13 26.16
C ARG A 110 26.59 19.62 24.77
N THR A 111 27.54 19.75 23.85
CA THR A 111 27.24 20.11 22.45
C THR A 111 26.31 19.10 21.79
N LEU A 112 26.58 17.80 21.95
CA LEU A 112 25.72 16.74 21.41
C LEU A 112 24.30 16.80 21.98
N ILE A 113 24.15 17.03 23.30
CA ILE A 113 22.83 17.16 23.94
C ILE A 113 22.06 18.37 23.38
N GLU A 114 22.70 19.52 23.19
CA GLU A 114 22.04 20.69 22.57
C GLU A 114 21.63 20.40 21.12
N GLU A 115 22.48 19.73 20.34
CA GLU A 115 22.12 19.33 18.98
C GLU A 115 20.98 18.30 18.93
N ILE A 116 20.93 17.35 19.88
CA ILE A 116 19.80 16.42 20.05
C ILE A 116 18.51 17.21 20.35
N LYS A 117 18.61 18.23 21.21
CA LYS A 117 17.47 19.09 21.56
C LYS A 117 16.95 19.87 20.34
N GLU A 118 17.84 20.53 19.59
CA GLU A 118 17.49 21.27 18.38
C GLU A 118 16.85 20.36 17.33
N THR A 119 17.42 19.18 17.10
CA THR A 119 16.88 18.22 16.13
C THR A 119 15.56 17.58 16.59
N THR A 120 15.37 17.37 17.89
CA THR A 120 14.09 16.94 18.47
C THR A 120 12.99 17.99 18.28
N GLN A 121 13.32 19.28 18.45
CA GLN A 121 12.36 20.38 18.19
C GLN A 121 11.99 20.47 16.71
N LEU A 122 12.96 20.30 15.81
CA LEU A 122 12.71 20.24 14.37
C LEU A 122 11.85 19.02 14.00
N PHE A 123 12.09 17.87 14.64
CA PHE A 123 11.29 16.67 14.44
C PHE A 123 9.83 16.89 14.87
N LYS A 124 9.61 17.49 16.05
CA LYS A 124 8.28 17.88 16.55
C LYS A 124 7.55 18.77 15.55
N SER A 125 8.18 19.85 15.07
CA SER A 125 7.54 20.80 14.16
C SER A 125 7.23 20.19 12.78
N THR A 126 8.13 19.35 12.28
CA THR A 126 7.97 18.67 10.99
C THR A 126 6.84 17.65 11.05
N LEU A 127 6.71 16.87 12.13
CA LEU A 127 5.58 15.97 12.31
C LEU A 127 4.26 16.71 12.52
N ALA A 128 4.25 17.75 13.36
CA ALA A 128 3.04 18.51 13.67
C ALA A 128 2.47 19.20 12.43
N THR A 129 3.30 19.82 11.59
CA THR A 129 2.81 20.67 10.49
C THR A 129 3.50 20.41 9.17
N GLY A 130 4.83 20.21 9.19
CA GLY A 130 5.65 20.07 7.99
C GLY A 130 5.23 18.92 7.06
N LEU A 131 4.75 17.81 7.62
CA LEU A 131 4.37 16.62 6.87
C LEU A 131 3.26 16.90 5.84
N PHE A 132 2.26 17.70 6.22
CA PHE A 132 1.08 17.95 5.39
C PHE A 132 1.12 19.29 4.64
N VAL A 133 2.23 20.03 4.70
CA VAL A 133 2.40 21.24 3.87
C VAL A 133 2.32 20.88 2.38
N GLY A 134 1.40 21.52 1.68
CA GLY A 134 1.12 21.24 0.26
C GLY A 134 0.38 19.93 0.01
N VAL A 135 -0.19 19.33 1.07
CA VAL A 135 -1.01 18.12 1.04
C VAL A 135 -2.40 18.43 1.61
N ILE A 136 -2.47 18.89 2.86
CA ILE A 136 -3.69 19.30 3.56
C ILE A 136 -3.42 20.68 4.19
N GLU A 137 -3.96 21.74 3.59
CA GLU A 137 -3.63 23.11 3.98
C GLU A 137 -4.03 23.42 5.42
N GLY A 138 -3.07 23.92 6.21
CA GLY A 138 -3.30 24.35 7.60
C GLY A 138 -3.48 23.22 8.62
N TYR A 139 -3.23 21.97 8.24
CA TYR A 139 -3.41 20.82 9.13
C TYR A 139 -2.29 20.72 10.18
N ASP A 140 -2.68 20.64 11.45
CA ASP A 140 -1.81 20.29 12.57
C ASP A 140 -2.08 18.85 13.00
N SER A 141 -1.11 17.96 12.79
CA SER A 141 -1.18 16.52 13.04
C SER A 141 -1.03 16.12 14.50
N PHE A 142 -0.93 17.06 15.45
CA PHE A 142 -1.04 16.75 16.88
C PHE A 142 -2.35 17.30 17.44
N ALA A 143 -2.68 18.55 17.12
CA ALA A 143 -3.93 19.18 17.59
C ALA A 143 -5.18 18.69 16.83
N GLY A 144 -5.01 18.24 15.59
CA GLY A 144 -6.11 17.84 14.70
C GLY A 144 -6.17 16.34 14.40
N LEU A 145 -5.60 15.47 15.23
CA LEU A 145 -5.66 14.02 14.97
C LEU A 145 -7.08 13.46 15.00
N ALA A 146 -7.97 14.01 15.83
CA ALA A 146 -9.39 13.69 15.83
C ALA A 146 -10.03 13.90 14.45
N ASP A 147 -9.65 14.97 13.74
CA ASP A 147 -10.12 15.29 12.38
C ASP A 147 -9.46 14.41 11.30
N ALA A 148 -8.38 13.68 11.60
CA ALA A 148 -7.58 12.96 10.62
C ALA A 148 -8.39 11.97 9.76
N PRO A 149 -9.32 11.15 10.31
CA PRO A 149 -10.11 10.22 9.50
C PRO A 149 -10.92 10.94 8.41
N ARG A 150 -11.57 12.06 8.76
CA ARG A 150 -12.34 12.87 7.81
C ARG A 150 -11.44 13.48 6.75
N LEU A 151 -10.32 14.07 7.15
CA LEU A 151 -9.38 14.71 6.22
C LEU A 151 -8.73 13.70 5.28
N PHE A 152 -8.40 12.50 5.76
CA PHE A 152 -7.92 11.43 4.91
C PHE A 152 -9.00 10.92 3.96
N HIS A 153 -10.27 10.78 4.40
CA HIS A 153 -11.36 10.48 3.48
C HIS A 153 -11.47 11.54 2.39
N GLU A 154 -11.49 12.83 2.75
CA GLU A 154 -11.57 13.93 1.78
C GLU A 154 -10.39 13.88 0.78
N LEU A 155 -9.18 13.58 1.25
CA LEU A 155 -8.01 13.37 0.39
C LEU A 155 -8.20 12.17 -0.56
N PHE A 156 -8.67 11.03 -0.04
CA PHE A 156 -8.84 9.81 -0.82
C PHE A 156 -10.04 9.88 -1.77
N ASP A 157 -11.07 10.64 -1.44
CA ASP A 157 -12.25 10.86 -2.30
C ASP A 157 -11.87 11.57 -3.60
N LEU A 158 -10.79 12.35 -3.59
CA LEU A 158 -10.25 12.95 -4.81
C LEU A 158 -9.83 11.87 -5.83
N PHE A 159 -9.42 10.69 -5.37
CA PHE A 159 -9.01 9.57 -6.24
C PHE A 159 -10.18 8.85 -6.90
N THR A 160 -11.42 9.21 -6.52
CA THR A 160 -12.64 8.66 -7.11
C THR A 160 -12.64 8.89 -8.63
N PRO A 161 -12.68 7.82 -9.46
CA PRO A 161 -12.66 7.95 -10.90
C PRO A 161 -13.83 8.80 -11.42
N PRO A 162 -13.61 9.65 -12.45
CA PRO A 162 -14.66 10.45 -13.09
C PRO A 162 -15.87 9.63 -13.59
N LEU A 163 -15.67 8.35 -13.90
CA LEU A 163 -16.72 7.36 -14.19
C LEU A 163 -17.82 7.36 -13.12
N GLN A 164 -17.46 7.47 -11.83
CA GLN A 164 -18.41 7.42 -10.73
C GLN A 164 -19.42 8.59 -10.77
N SER A 165 -18.99 9.73 -11.29
CA SER A 165 -19.85 10.88 -11.54
C SER A 165 -20.59 10.80 -12.88
N GLY A 166 -20.52 9.68 -13.59
CA GLY A 166 -21.13 9.47 -14.90
C GLY A 166 -20.50 10.32 -16.01
N LYS A 167 -19.26 10.79 -15.83
CA LYS A 167 -18.50 11.51 -16.86
C LYS A 167 -18.01 10.53 -17.93
N GLY A 168 -17.92 11.00 -19.18
CA GLY A 168 -17.42 10.18 -20.30
C GLY A 168 -15.90 10.08 -20.31
N GLU A 169 -15.37 9.15 -21.10
CA GLU A 169 -13.94 8.79 -21.15
C GLU A 169 -13.00 9.97 -21.44
N LYS A 170 -13.49 11.00 -22.15
CA LYS A 170 -12.73 12.25 -22.39
C LYS A 170 -12.31 12.97 -21.10
N ASP A 171 -13.05 12.78 -20.01
CA ASP A 171 -12.83 13.41 -18.72
C ASP A 171 -12.17 12.45 -17.72
N TRP A 172 -11.76 11.25 -18.14
CA TRP A 172 -11.11 10.24 -17.32
C TRP A 172 -9.60 10.46 -17.27
N TYR A 173 -8.93 9.70 -16.42
CA TYR A 173 -7.47 9.63 -16.37
C TYR A 173 -6.97 8.41 -17.16
N TRP A 174 -5.73 8.46 -17.64
CA TRP A 174 -5.12 7.31 -18.34
C TRP A 174 -5.01 6.07 -17.44
N PHE A 175 -4.80 6.26 -16.15
CA PHE A 175 -4.90 5.20 -15.14
C PHE A 175 -6.25 4.47 -15.23
N ASP A 176 -7.38 5.19 -15.13
CA ASP A 176 -8.73 4.62 -15.20
C ASP A 176 -8.95 3.87 -16.53
N MET A 177 -8.47 4.44 -17.63
CA MET A 177 -8.65 3.84 -18.95
C MET A 177 -7.99 2.48 -19.07
N LEU A 178 -6.76 2.35 -18.57
CA LEU A 178 -6.02 1.10 -18.64
C LEU A 178 -6.58 0.02 -17.70
N HIS A 179 -7.42 0.40 -16.73
CA HIS A 179 -8.12 -0.51 -15.81
C HIS A 179 -9.51 -0.91 -16.29
N TYR A 180 -10.20 -0.01 -17.01
CA TYR A 180 -11.63 -0.15 -17.28
C TYR A 180 -11.98 -0.29 -18.75
N ARG A 181 -11.04 -0.07 -19.68
CA ARG A 181 -11.32 0.02 -21.12
C ARG A 181 -10.25 -0.64 -21.98
N TRP A 182 -10.68 -1.62 -22.78
CA TRP A 182 -9.84 -2.27 -23.80
C TRP A 182 -8.53 -2.84 -23.26
N THR A 183 -8.58 -3.37 -22.04
CA THR A 183 -7.42 -3.82 -21.25
C THR A 183 -6.70 -4.99 -21.92
N GLY A 184 -7.46 -5.95 -22.46
CA GLY A 184 -6.94 -7.09 -23.21
C GLY A 184 -6.39 -6.67 -24.57
N ARG A 185 -7.06 -5.74 -25.26
CA ARG A 185 -6.57 -5.19 -26.53
C ARG A 185 -5.25 -4.42 -26.36
N PHE A 186 -5.11 -3.65 -25.28
CA PHE A 186 -3.85 -2.97 -24.97
C PHE A 186 -2.71 -3.98 -24.76
N ALA A 187 -2.95 -5.02 -23.96
CA ALA A 187 -1.97 -6.09 -23.75
C ALA A 187 -1.62 -6.85 -25.04
N LYS A 188 -2.59 -7.08 -25.92
CA LYS A 188 -2.33 -7.67 -27.24
C LYS A 188 -1.41 -6.77 -28.07
N ASN A 189 -1.68 -5.46 -28.11
CA ASN A 189 -0.86 -4.50 -28.83
C ASN A 189 0.57 -4.41 -28.26
N LEU A 190 0.75 -4.51 -26.94
CA LEU A 190 2.08 -4.64 -26.33
C LEU A 190 2.81 -5.88 -26.84
N LEU A 191 2.13 -7.03 -26.91
CA LEU A 191 2.74 -8.25 -27.40
C LEU A 191 3.07 -8.19 -28.90
N ASP A 192 2.16 -7.67 -29.73
CA ASP A 192 2.36 -7.54 -31.17
C ASP A 192 3.50 -6.57 -31.54
N LEU A 193 3.75 -5.56 -30.69
CA LEU A 193 4.83 -4.59 -30.86
C LEU A 193 6.19 -5.06 -30.28
N ALA A 194 6.22 -6.20 -29.60
CA ALA A 194 7.44 -6.73 -28.98
C ALA A 194 8.32 -7.45 -30.02
N ASP A 195 9.24 -6.70 -30.61
CA ASP A 195 10.20 -7.16 -31.63
C ASP A 195 11.57 -7.63 -31.05
N ASP A 196 11.76 -7.51 -29.73
CA ASP A 196 12.96 -7.95 -29.01
C ASP A 196 12.62 -8.62 -27.67
N GLU A 197 13.58 -9.35 -27.10
CA GLU A 197 13.38 -10.12 -25.85
C GLU A 197 13.03 -9.24 -24.65
N THR A 198 13.51 -8.00 -24.59
CA THR A 198 13.25 -7.05 -23.50
C THR A 198 11.79 -6.59 -23.53
N LYS A 199 11.30 -6.17 -24.70
CA LYS A 199 9.89 -5.80 -24.90
C LYS A 199 8.97 -7.00 -24.71
N LEU A 200 9.41 -8.18 -25.13
CA LEU A 200 8.64 -9.42 -24.95
C LEU A 200 8.51 -9.76 -23.46
N ALA A 201 9.59 -9.65 -22.69
CA ALA A 201 9.56 -9.83 -21.24
C ALA A 201 8.63 -8.81 -20.56
N TYR A 202 8.65 -7.55 -21.00
CA TYR A 202 7.71 -6.53 -20.54
C TYR A 202 6.25 -6.89 -20.84
N ALA A 203 5.93 -7.28 -22.08
CA ALA A 203 4.57 -7.67 -22.46
C ALA A 203 4.07 -8.91 -21.69
N TYR A 204 4.94 -9.90 -21.45
CA TYR A 204 4.59 -11.04 -20.60
C TYR A 204 4.42 -10.65 -19.14
N GLY A 205 5.23 -9.74 -18.61
CA GLY A 205 5.00 -9.13 -17.31
C GLY A 205 3.61 -8.48 -17.22
N TYR A 206 3.21 -7.72 -18.24
CA TYR A 206 1.88 -7.09 -18.29
C TYR A 206 0.74 -8.10 -18.30
N LEU A 207 0.90 -9.26 -18.96
CA LEU A 207 -0.08 -10.35 -18.87
C LEU A 207 -0.18 -10.93 -17.45
N THR A 208 0.92 -10.98 -16.69
CA THR A 208 0.86 -11.39 -15.28
C THR A 208 0.08 -10.40 -14.42
N HIS A 209 0.15 -9.11 -14.74
CA HIS A 209 -0.66 -8.08 -14.08
C HIS A 209 -2.15 -8.33 -14.28
N ILE A 210 -2.59 -8.39 -15.56
CA ILE A 210 -4.01 -8.68 -15.90
C ILE A 210 -4.50 -9.95 -15.20
N ALA A 211 -3.71 -11.03 -15.25
CA ALA A 211 -4.07 -12.28 -14.61
C ALA A 211 -4.24 -12.14 -13.09
N CYS A 212 -3.36 -11.38 -12.43
CA CYS A 212 -3.41 -11.14 -10.99
C CYS A 212 -4.68 -10.38 -10.61
N ASP A 213 -5.04 -9.34 -11.36
CA ASP A 213 -6.18 -8.47 -11.04
C ASP A 213 -7.50 -9.20 -11.21
N VAL A 214 -7.65 -9.91 -12.33
CA VAL A 214 -8.87 -10.63 -12.69
C VAL A 214 -9.31 -11.59 -11.59
N VAL A 215 -8.37 -12.22 -10.88
CA VAL A 215 -8.69 -13.16 -9.78
C VAL A 215 -8.46 -12.59 -8.38
N GLY A 216 -7.65 -11.54 -8.26
CA GLY A 216 -7.23 -10.93 -7.01
C GLY A 216 -8.18 -9.84 -6.53
N HIS A 217 -8.70 -8.99 -7.42
CA HIS A 217 -9.59 -7.91 -7.03
C HIS A 217 -10.86 -8.41 -6.36
N GLY A 218 -11.42 -9.51 -6.83
CA GLY A 218 -12.57 -10.11 -6.16
C GLY A 218 -12.32 -10.43 -4.68
N PHE A 219 -11.10 -10.88 -4.34
CA PHE A 219 -10.70 -11.13 -2.94
C PHE A 219 -10.57 -9.81 -2.16
N VAL A 220 -9.88 -8.81 -2.73
CA VAL A 220 -9.72 -7.49 -2.10
C VAL A 220 -11.09 -6.83 -1.88
N ASN A 221 -11.94 -6.82 -2.89
CA ASN A 221 -13.29 -6.26 -2.85
C ASN A 221 -14.17 -6.97 -1.81
N GLN A 222 -13.91 -8.26 -1.52
CA GLN A 222 -14.58 -9.00 -0.45
C GLN A 222 -14.18 -8.52 0.96
N ILE A 223 -12.98 -7.99 1.14
CA ILE A 223 -12.53 -7.37 2.40
C ILE A 223 -12.99 -5.91 2.47
N VAL A 224 -12.94 -5.22 1.33
CA VAL A 224 -13.25 -3.80 1.23
C VAL A 224 -14.74 -3.53 1.40
N GLY A 225 -15.64 -4.30 0.76
CA GLY A 225 -17.06 -3.94 0.70
C GLY A 225 -17.56 -3.51 -0.68
N GLY A 226 -16.64 -3.07 -1.53
CA GLY A 226 -16.94 -2.48 -2.82
C GLY A 226 -15.65 -2.36 -3.65
N PRO A 227 -15.76 -1.94 -4.92
CA PRO A 227 -14.61 -1.73 -5.78
C PRO A 227 -13.86 -0.43 -5.44
N TYR A 228 -12.66 -0.32 -6.00
CA TYR A 228 -11.78 0.85 -5.86
C TYR A 228 -12.50 2.16 -6.13
N ARG A 229 -13.28 2.26 -7.22
CA ARG A 229 -14.00 3.49 -7.59
C ARG A 229 -15.01 4.00 -6.55
N LEU A 230 -15.40 3.16 -5.59
CA LEU A 230 -16.30 3.51 -4.49
C LEU A 230 -15.58 3.61 -3.14
N HIS A 231 -14.43 2.95 -2.98
CA HIS A 231 -13.75 2.86 -1.68
C HIS A 231 -12.23 2.99 -1.82
N PRO A 232 -11.72 4.10 -2.40
CA PRO A 232 -10.29 4.23 -2.73
C PRO A 232 -9.38 4.12 -1.49
N GLN A 233 -9.76 4.74 -0.36
CA GLN A 233 -8.96 4.67 0.87
C GLN A 233 -8.88 3.26 1.45
N ARG A 234 -10.03 2.60 1.59
CA ARG A 234 -10.09 1.24 2.16
C ARG A 234 -9.38 0.24 1.25
N HIS A 235 -9.48 0.40 -0.07
CA HIS A 235 -8.64 -0.33 -1.02
C HIS A 235 -7.16 -0.13 -0.73
N ALA A 236 -6.68 1.12 -0.74
CA ALA A 236 -5.26 1.42 -0.50
C ALA A 236 -4.75 0.80 0.81
N THR A 237 -5.59 0.80 1.85
CA THR A 237 -5.30 0.22 3.16
C THR A 237 -5.22 -1.31 3.08
N VAL A 238 -6.27 -2.00 2.64
CA VAL A 238 -6.33 -3.47 2.53
C VAL A 238 -5.17 -4.00 1.69
N GLU A 239 -4.89 -3.33 0.58
CA GLU A 239 -3.85 -3.76 -0.34
C GLU A 239 -2.44 -3.60 0.24
N ASN A 240 -2.17 -2.53 1.01
CA ASN A 240 -0.92 -2.38 1.75
C ASN A 240 -0.70 -3.55 2.72
N PHE A 241 -1.77 -3.97 3.42
CA PHE A 241 -1.72 -5.08 4.35
C PHE A 241 -1.51 -6.42 3.65
N ILE A 242 -2.19 -6.67 2.54
CA ILE A 242 -2.01 -7.89 1.73
C ILE A 242 -0.58 -7.98 1.18
N ASP A 243 -0.04 -6.88 0.64
CA ASP A 243 1.32 -6.83 0.11
C ASP A 243 2.35 -7.11 1.18
N SER A 244 2.24 -6.44 2.32
CA SER A 244 3.17 -6.60 3.44
C SER A 244 3.09 -8.01 4.02
N TRP A 245 1.88 -8.57 4.14
CA TRP A 245 1.67 -9.94 4.60
C TRP A 245 2.33 -10.94 3.67
N LYS A 246 2.08 -10.84 2.36
CA LYS A 246 2.63 -11.78 1.40
C LYS A 246 4.15 -11.65 1.28
N PHE A 247 4.65 -10.42 1.33
CA PHE A 247 6.08 -10.13 1.31
C PHE A 247 6.79 -10.76 2.51
N HIS A 248 6.26 -10.52 3.73
CA HIS A 248 6.82 -11.08 4.95
C HIS A 248 6.75 -12.61 4.97
N GLN A 249 5.63 -13.20 4.55
CA GLN A 249 5.47 -14.66 4.46
C GLN A 249 6.50 -15.30 3.51
N LYS A 250 6.81 -14.65 2.38
CA LYS A 250 7.72 -15.18 1.36
C LYS A 250 9.19 -14.98 1.69
N TYR A 251 9.55 -13.82 2.24
CA TYR A 251 10.95 -13.41 2.41
C TYR A 251 11.41 -13.40 3.87
N GLY A 252 10.50 -13.40 4.85
CA GLY A 252 10.84 -13.25 6.27
C GLY A 252 11.28 -11.82 6.65
N GLU A 253 11.15 -10.86 5.74
CA GLU A 253 11.67 -9.50 5.85
C GLU A 253 10.54 -8.47 5.81
N SER A 254 10.83 -7.24 6.24
CA SER A 254 9.91 -6.12 6.07
C SER A 254 9.87 -5.63 4.62
N ILE A 255 8.67 -5.38 4.11
CA ILE A 255 8.48 -4.73 2.81
C ILE A 255 9.12 -3.34 2.79
N ASN A 256 9.14 -2.64 3.93
CA ASN A 256 9.72 -1.30 4.07
C ASN A 256 11.26 -1.28 4.07
N GLU A 257 11.90 -2.47 4.11
CA GLU A 257 13.35 -2.63 4.04
C GLU A 257 13.80 -3.17 2.68
N LYS A 258 13.04 -4.12 2.10
CA LYS A 258 13.52 -4.94 0.98
C LYS A 258 12.74 -4.79 -0.33
N LEU A 259 11.63 -4.05 -0.35
CA LEU A 259 10.86 -3.88 -1.58
C LEU A 259 11.70 -3.26 -2.71
N HIS A 260 12.45 -2.20 -2.42
CA HIS A 260 13.26 -1.51 -3.44
C HIS A 260 14.31 -2.46 -4.08
N GLU A 261 14.96 -3.31 -3.27
CA GLU A 261 15.90 -4.33 -3.75
C GLU A 261 15.18 -5.36 -4.64
N LEU A 262 14.00 -5.86 -4.22
CA LEU A 262 13.22 -6.84 -4.97
C LEU A 262 12.81 -6.31 -6.36
N LEU A 263 12.39 -5.05 -6.44
CA LEU A 263 11.98 -4.44 -7.69
C LEU A 263 13.17 -4.23 -8.63
N SER A 264 14.36 -3.89 -8.08
CA SER A 264 15.57 -3.64 -8.86
C SER A 264 15.31 -2.69 -10.05
N LEU A 265 14.57 -1.60 -9.78
CA LEU A 265 14.15 -0.64 -10.78
C LEU A 265 15.34 0.12 -11.38
N PRO A 266 15.42 0.30 -12.71
CA PRO A 266 16.53 1.03 -13.33
C PRO A 266 16.48 2.52 -12.98
N GLU A 267 17.61 3.23 -13.02
CA GLU A 267 17.61 4.69 -12.77
C GLU A 267 16.68 5.46 -13.72
N LYS A 268 16.61 5.01 -14.98
CA LYS A 268 15.73 5.55 -16.01
C LYS A 268 14.96 4.41 -16.68
N LEU A 269 13.68 4.64 -17.01
CA LEU A 269 12.90 3.72 -17.81
C LEU A 269 13.57 3.52 -19.19
N PRO A 270 13.81 2.28 -19.65
CA PRO A 270 14.46 2.05 -20.93
C PRO A 270 13.66 2.64 -22.10
N ASP A 271 14.33 3.32 -23.03
CA ASP A 271 13.67 4.00 -24.17
C ASP A 271 12.86 3.02 -25.04
N SER A 272 13.27 1.75 -25.11
CA SER A 272 12.53 0.68 -25.79
C SER A 272 11.16 0.42 -25.15
N ILE A 273 11.08 0.46 -23.80
CA ILE A 273 9.84 0.29 -23.03
C ILE A 273 8.94 1.53 -23.16
N VAL A 274 9.53 2.73 -23.12
CA VAL A 274 8.79 3.98 -23.37
C VAL A 274 8.13 3.95 -24.75
N LYS A 275 8.89 3.54 -25.78
CA LYS A 275 8.40 3.51 -27.16
C LYS A 275 7.28 2.49 -27.36
N ILE A 276 7.40 1.29 -26.78
CA ILE A 276 6.34 0.27 -26.92
C ILE A 276 5.06 0.67 -26.19
N LEU A 277 5.17 1.28 -24.99
CA LEU A 277 4.04 1.84 -24.25
C LEU A 277 3.31 2.90 -25.07
N TYR A 278 4.04 3.92 -25.55
CA TYR A 278 3.47 4.99 -26.37
C TYR A 278 2.77 4.44 -27.62
N ASN A 279 3.43 3.53 -28.34
CA ASN A 279 2.84 2.93 -29.54
C ASN A 279 1.60 2.09 -29.22
N ALA A 280 1.61 1.34 -28.11
CA ALA A 280 0.45 0.56 -27.67
C ALA A 280 -0.73 1.46 -27.28
N PHE A 281 -0.50 2.60 -26.63
CA PHE A 281 -1.54 3.59 -26.36
C PHE A 281 -2.20 4.04 -27.66
N VAL A 282 -1.40 4.54 -28.60
CA VAL A 282 -1.91 5.07 -29.87
C VAL A 282 -2.63 3.97 -30.66
N ASN A 283 -2.05 2.78 -30.77
CA ASN A 283 -2.65 1.66 -31.50
C ASN A 283 -3.97 1.18 -30.89
N THR A 284 -4.11 1.27 -29.57
CA THR A 284 -5.32 0.81 -28.87
C THR A 284 -6.43 1.85 -28.92
N TYR A 285 -6.11 3.12 -28.65
CA TYR A 285 -7.12 4.12 -28.29
C TYR A 285 -7.36 5.21 -29.35
N LYS A 286 -6.51 5.35 -30.39
CA LYS A 286 -6.62 6.46 -31.37
C LYS A 286 -7.99 6.60 -32.03
N ASN A 287 -8.69 5.49 -32.25
CA ASN A 287 -10.01 5.47 -32.87
C ASN A 287 -11.14 5.13 -31.87
N MET A 288 -10.84 5.17 -30.57
CA MET A 288 -11.75 4.84 -29.48
C MET A 288 -11.95 6.08 -28.59
N PRO A 289 -13.04 6.18 -27.82
CA PRO A 289 -13.15 7.18 -26.76
C PRO A 289 -11.98 7.07 -25.77
N HIS A 290 -11.31 8.19 -25.46
CA HIS A 290 -10.15 8.22 -24.57
C HIS A 290 -9.99 9.60 -23.90
N PRO A 291 -9.12 9.74 -22.90
CA PRO A 291 -8.92 10.96 -22.12
C PRO A 291 -8.45 12.13 -22.97
N LEU A 292 -9.02 13.32 -22.75
CA LEU A 292 -8.62 14.59 -23.38
C LEU A 292 -8.34 15.69 -22.33
N ARG A 293 -8.14 15.28 -21.07
CA ARG A 293 -7.87 16.20 -19.95
C ARG A 293 -6.51 16.88 -20.08
N PHE A 294 -5.51 16.11 -20.51
CA PHE A 294 -4.12 16.50 -20.63
C PHE A 294 -3.68 16.45 -22.10
N ASN A 295 -2.58 17.09 -22.47
CA ASN A 295 -2.00 17.01 -23.83
C ASN A 295 -3.01 17.14 -25.00
N ARG A 296 -3.93 18.11 -24.94
CA ARG A 296 -4.96 18.28 -25.99
C ARG A 296 -4.40 18.47 -27.40
N GLU A 297 -3.23 19.11 -27.51
CA GLU A 297 -2.51 19.29 -28.78
C GLU A 297 -2.02 17.96 -29.39
N ASN A 298 -1.91 16.92 -28.56
CA ASN A 298 -1.52 15.55 -28.94
C ASN A 298 -2.69 14.58 -28.75
N ASP A 299 -3.93 15.04 -28.99
CA ASP A 299 -5.15 14.23 -28.89
C ASP A 299 -5.26 13.49 -27.55
N GLY A 300 -4.88 14.13 -26.45
CA GLY A 300 -5.00 13.51 -25.12
C GLY A 300 -3.89 12.52 -24.72
N PHE A 301 -3.12 12.02 -25.69
CA PHE A 301 -2.11 10.99 -25.44
C PHE A 301 -0.93 11.49 -24.61
N LEU A 302 -0.49 10.67 -23.65
CA LEU A 302 0.79 10.83 -22.97
C LEU A 302 1.93 10.76 -23.98
N THR A 303 2.82 11.75 -23.98
CA THR A 303 4.03 11.70 -24.81
C THR A 303 5.07 10.76 -24.19
N PRO A 304 6.10 10.35 -24.94
CA PRO A 304 7.24 9.63 -24.36
C PRO A 304 7.88 10.33 -23.16
N GLY A 305 7.90 11.67 -23.15
CA GLY A 305 8.41 12.45 -22.01
C GLY A 305 7.50 12.38 -20.79
N ASP A 306 6.20 12.29 -20.98
CA ASP A 306 5.24 12.14 -19.88
C ASP A 306 5.34 10.75 -19.24
N ILE A 307 5.53 9.71 -20.05
CA ILE A 307 5.77 8.33 -19.58
C ILE A 307 7.07 8.26 -18.74
N LEU A 308 8.12 8.96 -19.17
CA LEU A 308 9.37 9.05 -18.39
C LEU A 308 9.15 9.71 -17.03
N LYS A 309 8.45 10.85 -16.99
CA LYS A 309 8.13 11.54 -15.73
C LYS A 309 7.26 10.70 -14.81
N THR A 310 6.29 9.99 -15.38
CA THR A 310 5.43 9.04 -14.65
C THR A 310 6.29 8.02 -13.90
N TYR A 311 7.29 7.47 -14.60
CA TYR A 311 8.24 6.53 -14.01
C TYR A 311 9.15 7.17 -12.95
N GLU A 312 9.64 8.38 -13.18
CA GLU A 312 10.49 9.09 -12.21
C GLU A 312 9.76 9.29 -10.87
N VAL A 313 8.48 9.70 -10.92
CA VAL A 313 7.64 9.86 -9.72
C VAL A 313 7.38 8.52 -9.06
N PHE A 314 6.99 7.50 -9.83
CA PHE A 314 6.79 6.14 -9.33
C PHE A 314 8.04 5.63 -8.59
N LYS A 315 9.21 5.70 -9.23
CA LYS A 315 10.48 5.24 -8.66
C LYS A 315 10.79 5.97 -7.35
N PHE A 316 10.67 7.30 -7.34
CA PHE A 316 10.93 8.10 -6.14
C PHE A 316 10.07 7.63 -4.95
N ILE A 317 8.78 7.40 -5.17
CA ILE A 317 7.85 6.98 -4.11
C ILE A 317 8.18 5.57 -3.61
N TYR A 318 8.49 4.64 -4.52
CA TYR A 318 8.82 3.27 -4.13
C TYR A 318 10.21 3.12 -3.51
N ASP A 319 11.17 3.99 -3.86
CA ASP A 319 12.45 4.10 -3.15
C ASP A 319 12.23 4.53 -1.68
N ILE A 320 11.26 5.43 -1.44
CA ILE A 320 10.86 5.82 -0.09
C ILE A 320 10.13 4.66 0.59
N LEU A 321 9.04 4.15 0.02
CA LEU A 321 8.25 3.09 0.65
C LEU A 321 9.07 1.82 0.95
N GLY A 322 10.07 1.50 0.14
CA GLY A 322 10.95 0.35 0.34
C GLY A 322 12.23 0.60 1.12
N GLY A 323 12.49 1.83 1.60
CA GLY A 323 13.75 2.24 2.23
C GLY A 323 13.58 2.96 3.57
N ILE A 324 12.46 2.75 4.26
CA ILE A 324 12.07 3.52 5.46
C ILE A 324 11.97 2.67 6.73
N SER A 325 12.36 1.40 6.69
CA SER A 325 12.37 0.58 7.89
C SER A 325 13.33 1.14 8.94
N ILE A 326 12.84 1.27 10.17
CA ILE A 326 13.60 1.73 11.33
C ILE A 326 13.62 0.61 12.37
N ARG A 327 14.82 0.21 12.77
CA ARG A 327 15.02 -0.85 13.78
C ARG A 327 14.91 -0.29 15.20
N PRO A 328 14.43 -1.11 16.16
CA PRO A 328 14.40 -0.71 17.56
C PRO A 328 15.82 -0.41 18.07
N PRO A 329 15.97 0.59 18.97
CA PRO A 329 17.22 0.85 19.67
C PRO A 329 17.78 -0.38 20.39
N GLU A 330 19.10 -0.55 20.35
CA GLU A 330 19.80 -1.59 21.13
C GLU A 330 20.17 -1.04 22.51
N GLU A 331 20.09 -1.89 23.54
CA GLU A 331 20.49 -1.50 24.89
C GLU A 331 22.00 -1.19 24.94
N PRO A 332 22.41 -0.06 25.55
CA PRO A 332 23.82 0.29 25.65
C PRO A 332 24.60 -0.63 26.60
N PHE A 333 23.92 -1.22 27.58
CA PHE A 333 24.47 -2.20 28.52
C PHE A 333 23.33 -2.96 29.21
N SER A 334 23.62 -4.16 29.73
CA SER A 334 22.65 -5.01 30.43
C SER A 334 22.08 -4.30 31.67
N GLY A 335 20.75 -4.21 31.76
CA GLY A 335 20.06 -3.58 32.89
C GLY A 335 19.88 -2.06 32.76
N ALA A 336 20.13 -1.49 31.57
CA ALA A 336 19.91 -0.07 31.30
C ALA A 336 18.46 0.37 31.61
N LEU A 337 17.48 -0.49 31.35
CA LEU A 337 16.06 -0.22 31.65
C LEU A 337 15.77 -0.09 33.15
N ASP A 338 16.43 -0.89 34.00
CA ASP A 338 16.23 -0.81 35.46
C ASP A 338 16.78 0.51 36.02
N ILE A 339 17.95 0.93 35.51
CA ILE A 339 18.56 2.22 35.87
C ILE A 339 17.70 3.38 35.36
N LEU A 340 17.17 3.26 34.14
CA LEU A 340 16.27 4.26 33.56
C LEU A 340 15.00 4.44 34.40
N ALA A 341 14.38 3.34 34.84
CA ALA A 341 13.18 3.38 35.65
C ALA A 341 13.39 4.13 36.98
N GLU A 342 14.53 3.92 37.65
CA GLU A 342 14.85 4.67 38.87
C GLU A 342 15.19 6.13 38.57
N ALA A 343 15.88 6.42 37.46
CA ALA A 343 16.26 7.78 37.06
C ALA A 343 15.05 8.66 36.70
N LEU A 344 13.97 8.07 36.17
CA LEU A 344 12.78 8.80 35.69
C LEU A 344 11.57 8.74 36.64
N LYS A 345 11.75 8.24 37.87
CA LYS A 345 10.67 7.98 38.83
C LYS A 345 9.78 9.20 39.18
N ASN A 346 10.28 10.41 39.00
CA ASN A 346 9.59 11.66 39.34
C ASN A 346 9.01 12.40 38.12
N ILE A 347 9.02 11.80 36.94
CA ILE A 347 8.39 12.40 35.75
C ILE A 347 6.88 12.34 35.87
N GLU A 348 6.20 13.39 35.39
CA GLU A 348 4.75 13.42 35.35
C GLU A 348 4.20 12.20 34.59
N PRO A 349 3.10 11.59 35.03
CA PRO A 349 2.53 10.47 34.30
C PRO A 349 2.01 10.92 32.92
N PRO A 350 2.03 10.02 31.91
CA PRO A 350 1.43 10.31 30.61
C PRO A 350 -0.08 10.59 30.74
N PRO A 351 -0.69 11.23 29.73
CA PRO A 351 -2.14 11.37 29.67
C PRO A 351 -2.82 10.01 29.79
N LYS A 352 -4.03 10.00 30.36
CA LYS A 352 -4.79 8.76 30.53
C LYS A 352 -5.52 8.43 29.24
N PRO A 353 -5.54 7.14 28.83
CA PRO A 353 -6.34 6.73 27.69
C PRO A 353 -7.84 6.99 27.96
N PRO A 354 -8.66 7.11 26.91
CA PRO A 354 -10.10 7.26 27.04
C PRO A 354 -10.68 6.16 27.93
N SER A 355 -11.68 6.49 28.76
CA SER A 355 -12.36 5.47 29.55
C SER A 355 -12.99 4.47 28.59
N SER A 356 -12.64 3.18 28.70
CA SER A 356 -13.41 2.12 28.05
C SER A 356 -14.85 2.30 28.49
N ARG A 357 -15.74 2.79 27.60
CA ARG A 357 -17.18 2.59 27.80
C ARG A 357 -17.34 1.09 28.04
N GLU A 358 -18.15 0.67 29.02
CA GLU A 358 -18.28 -0.72 29.48
C GLU A 358 -18.38 -1.71 28.30
N MET A 359 -17.29 -2.23 27.72
CA MET A 359 -17.37 -3.34 26.73
C MET A 359 -16.08 -3.94 26.13
N CYS A 360 -14.86 -3.54 26.51
CA CYS A 360 -13.67 -4.35 26.18
C CYS A 360 -12.67 -4.39 27.34
N SER A 361 -12.23 -5.58 27.74
CA SER A 361 -11.10 -5.69 28.67
C SER A 361 -9.78 -5.37 27.92
N LEU A 362 -8.75 -4.88 28.61
CA LEU A 362 -7.41 -4.76 28.01
C LEU A 362 -6.96 -6.10 27.40
N SER A 363 -7.33 -7.23 28.01
CA SER A 363 -7.09 -8.56 27.44
C SER A 363 -7.85 -8.86 26.15
N ASP A 364 -8.99 -8.24 25.85
CA ASP A 364 -9.70 -8.40 24.58
C ASP A 364 -9.13 -7.50 23.47
N ILE A 365 -8.59 -6.33 23.85
CA ILE A 365 -7.84 -5.44 22.96
C ILE A 365 -6.47 -6.07 22.62
N PHE A 366 -5.84 -6.73 23.59
CA PHE A 366 -4.56 -7.44 23.45
C PHE A 366 -4.70 -8.95 23.15
N SER A 367 -5.91 -9.49 22.99
CA SER A 367 -6.11 -10.84 22.44
C SER A 367 -6.06 -10.86 20.91
N PHE A 368 -5.86 -9.69 20.29
CA PHE A 368 -5.50 -9.50 18.89
C PHE A 368 -6.40 -10.26 17.88
N GLY A 369 -7.71 -10.33 18.13
CA GLY A 369 -8.65 -10.94 17.18
C GLY A 369 -8.77 -12.46 17.28
N LEU A 370 -8.16 -13.10 18.29
CA LEU A 370 -8.18 -14.56 18.48
C LEU A 370 -9.55 -15.11 18.90
N THR A 371 -10.45 -14.26 19.40
CA THR A 371 -11.79 -14.63 19.84
C THR A 371 -12.87 -13.81 19.13
N GLU A 372 -14.09 -14.31 19.07
CA GLU A 372 -15.26 -13.59 18.53
C GLU A 372 -15.52 -12.27 19.30
N SER A 373 -15.35 -12.27 20.63
CA SER A 373 -15.46 -11.08 21.48
C SER A 373 -14.46 -9.97 21.11
N SER A 374 -13.22 -10.34 20.78
CA SER A 374 -12.20 -9.37 20.32
C SER A 374 -12.50 -8.80 18.92
N ARG A 375 -13.36 -9.47 18.14
CA ARG A 375 -13.81 -9.01 16.82
C ARG A 375 -15.04 -8.10 16.91
N GLU A 376 -15.95 -8.33 17.84
CA GLU A 376 -17.06 -7.41 18.14
C GLU A 376 -16.54 -6.09 18.73
N CYS A 377 -15.51 -6.16 19.59
CA CYS A 377 -14.79 -5.00 20.13
C CYS A 377 -14.22 -4.06 19.03
N TYR A 378 -13.95 -4.60 17.84
CA TYR A 378 -13.40 -3.83 16.72
C TYR A 378 -14.42 -2.83 16.12
N GLU A 379 -15.69 -3.23 15.99
CA GLU A 379 -16.72 -2.34 15.44
C GLU A 379 -16.86 -1.11 16.33
N GLU A 380 -16.84 -1.32 17.64
CA GLU A 380 -16.90 -0.28 18.67
C GLU A 380 -15.61 0.56 18.76
N PHE A 381 -14.43 -0.04 18.60
CA PHE A 381 -13.18 0.72 18.50
C PHE A 381 -13.20 1.68 17.30
N ALA A 382 -13.70 1.22 16.15
CA ALA A 382 -13.81 2.07 14.97
C ALA A 382 -14.83 3.20 15.17
N GLU A 383 -15.87 3.00 15.98
CA GLU A 383 -16.81 4.04 16.40
C GLU A 383 -16.20 5.04 17.41
N ALA A 384 -15.21 4.61 18.20
CA ALA A 384 -14.49 5.46 19.17
C ALA A 384 -13.14 6.01 18.63
N LEU A 385 -12.86 5.86 17.34
CA LEU A 385 -11.56 6.19 16.76
C LEU A 385 -11.14 7.64 16.99
N GLU A 386 -12.09 8.57 16.94
CA GLU A 386 -11.84 10.01 17.15
C GLU A 386 -11.27 10.28 18.56
N GLU A 387 -11.90 9.73 19.61
CA GLU A 387 -11.44 9.86 21.00
C GLU A 387 -10.03 9.26 21.19
N TRP A 388 -9.73 8.15 20.51
CA TRP A 388 -8.41 7.51 20.55
C TRP A 388 -7.33 8.30 19.80
N LEU A 389 -7.67 8.93 18.69
CA LEU A 389 -6.75 9.78 17.92
C LEU A 389 -6.45 11.09 18.64
N GLU A 390 -7.43 11.68 19.31
CA GLU A 390 -7.23 12.83 20.20
C GLU A 390 -6.23 12.49 21.33
N TYR A 391 -6.47 11.37 22.03
CA TYR A 391 -5.54 10.87 23.05
C TYR A 391 -4.13 10.64 22.50
N LEU A 392 -4.01 10.07 21.30
CA LEU A 392 -2.71 9.87 20.66
C LEU A 392 -2.00 11.22 20.41
N GLY A 393 -2.71 12.25 19.96
CA GLY A 393 -2.15 13.59 19.79
C GLY A 393 -1.60 14.19 21.08
N GLU A 394 -2.36 14.08 22.17
CA GLU A 394 -1.92 14.51 23.50
C GLU A 394 -0.69 13.73 23.96
N LEU A 395 -0.66 12.40 23.74
CA LEU A 395 0.45 11.54 24.11
C LEU A 395 1.73 11.88 23.34
N LEU A 396 1.64 12.13 22.03
CA LEU A 396 2.76 12.54 21.20
C LEU A 396 3.34 13.88 21.68
N LEU A 397 2.47 14.86 21.96
CA LEU A 397 2.87 16.17 22.47
C LEU A 397 3.59 16.06 23.83
N TRP A 398 2.98 15.34 24.77
CA TRP A 398 3.55 15.08 26.09
C TRP A 398 4.90 14.38 26.00
N THR A 399 5.06 13.41 25.09
CA THR A 399 6.32 12.67 24.90
C THR A 399 7.44 13.61 24.45
N PHE A 400 7.17 14.50 23.49
CA PHE A 400 8.16 15.49 23.06
C PHE A 400 8.55 16.45 24.18
N GLU A 401 7.58 16.95 24.94
CA GLU A 401 7.82 17.89 26.05
C GLU A 401 8.63 17.22 27.16
N THR A 402 8.34 15.96 27.44
CA THR A 402 9.09 15.13 28.39
C THR A 402 10.53 14.91 27.92
N ILE A 403 10.76 14.56 26.66
CA ILE A 403 12.12 14.41 26.11
C ILE A 403 12.91 15.72 26.26
N LEU A 404 12.31 16.86 25.89
CA LEU A 404 12.99 18.16 25.98
C LEU A 404 13.31 18.54 27.43
N ALA A 405 12.39 18.30 28.36
CA ALA A 405 12.60 18.51 29.79
C ALA A 405 13.70 17.61 30.37
N ILE A 406 13.77 16.34 29.92
CA ILE A 406 14.85 15.41 30.28
C ILE A 406 16.19 15.95 29.77
N LEU A 407 16.28 16.39 28.50
CA LEU A 407 17.51 16.94 27.94
C LEU A 407 17.98 18.19 28.72
N ASP A 408 17.06 19.08 29.08
CA ASP A 408 17.37 20.25 29.93
C ASP A 408 17.88 19.84 31.32
N ALA A 409 17.26 18.83 31.94
CA ALA A 409 17.71 18.29 33.21
C ALA A 409 19.12 17.67 33.11
N ILE A 410 19.42 16.94 32.03
CA ILE A 410 20.77 16.42 31.78
C ILE A 410 21.76 17.57 31.65
N THR A 411 21.49 18.58 30.82
CA THR A 411 22.39 19.73 30.62
C THR A 411 22.70 20.47 31.94
N ALA A 412 21.70 20.57 32.83
CA ALA A 412 21.83 21.18 34.15
C ALA A 412 22.60 20.30 35.15
N ALA A 413 22.38 18.98 35.13
CA ALA A 413 22.90 18.03 36.11
C ALA A 413 24.05 17.16 35.58
N LEU A 414 24.61 17.46 34.41
CA LEU A 414 25.57 16.61 33.68
C LEU A 414 26.76 16.16 34.53
N LEU A 415 27.29 17.06 35.36
CA LEU A 415 28.44 16.77 36.23
C LEU A 415 28.09 15.91 37.45
N SER A 416 26.82 15.81 37.80
CA SER A 416 26.32 15.06 38.96
C SER A 416 25.72 13.70 38.62
N LEU A 417 25.48 13.43 37.34
CA LEU A 417 24.88 12.18 36.89
C LEU A 417 25.93 11.05 36.85
N PRO A 418 25.64 9.88 37.44
CA PRO A 418 26.43 8.69 37.17
C PRO A 418 26.45 8.39 35.67
N ILE A 419 27.60 7.98 35.12
CA ILE A 419 27.75 7.67 33.69
C ILE A 419 26.70 6.65 33.21
N MET A 420 26.50 5.56 33.95
CA MET A 420 25.48 4.56 33.61
C MET A 420 24.07 5.14 33.60
N ALA A 421 23.77 6.10 34.49
CA ALA A 421 22.48 6.79 34.49
C ALA A 421 22.35 7.71 33.27
N LEU A 422 23.40 8.46 32.92
CA LEU A 422 23.42 9.30 31.71
C LEU A 422 23.19 8.47 30.44
N MET A 423 23.91 7.36 30.27
CA MET A 423 23.74 6.45 29.12
C MET A 423 22.33 5.84 29.11
N ALA A 424 21.81 5.42 30.26
CA ALA A 424 20.45 4.89 30.37
C ALA A 424 19.40 5.95 29.98
N ILE A 425 19.54 7.20 30.44
CA ILE A 425 18.63 8.29 30.09
C ILE A 425 18.68 8.61 28.59
N LEU A 426 19.88 8.68 28.00
CA LEU A 426 20.04 8.89 26.55
C LEU A 426 19.41 7.74 25.75
N TYR A 427 19.58 6.49 26.20
CA TYR A 427 18.87 5.35 25.63
C TYR A 427 17.34 5.47 25.80
N GLY A 428 16.87 5.96 26.94
CA GLY A 428 15.45 6.28 27.17
C GLY A 428 14.90 7.33 26.18
N VAL A 429 15.69 8.37 25.87
CA VAL A 429 15.35 9.35 24.82
C VAL A 429 15.26 8.67 23.45
N GLN A 430 16.22 7.79 23.12
CA GLN A 430 16.21 7.03 21.88
C GLN A 430 14.95 6.15 21.75
N LEU A 431 14.59 5.44 22.83
CA LEU A 431 13.41 4.58 22.89
C LEU A 431 12.12 5.39 22.78
N ALA A 432 12.03 6.53 23.47
CA ALA A 432 10.89 7.42 23.39
C ALA A 432 10.68 7.98 21.97
N LEU A 433 11.75 8.43 21.31
CA LEU A 433 11.70 8.89 19.92
C LEU A 433 11.30 7.78 18.95
N TYR A 434 11.83 6.56 19.14
CA TYR A 434 11.44 5.39 18.34
C TYR A 434 9.94 5.08 18.51
N ASN A 435 9.44 5.01 19.74
CA ASN A 435 8.03 4.72 20.01
C ASN A 435 7.11 5.81 19.44
N LEU A 436 7.51 7.08 19.54
CA LEU A 436 6.79 8.21 18.96
C LEU A 436 6.65 8.05 17.44
N TYR A 437 7.78 7.79 16.77
CA TYR A 437 7.78 7.52 15.33
C TYR A 437 6.87 6.34 14.97
N ARG A 438 6.97 5.22 15.69
CA ARG A 438 6.17 4.01 15.43
C ARG A 438 4.67 4.26 15.58
N GLN A 439 4.26 4.94 16.64
CA GLN A 439 2.84 5.26 16.88
C GLN A 439 2.28 6.19 15.80
N PHE A 440 3.00 7.25 15.46
CA PHE A 440 2.56 8.16 14.41
C PHE A 440 2.48 7.48 13.03
N ARG A 441 3.50 6.68 12.71
CA ARG A 441 3.53 5.87 11.48
C ARG A 441 2.35 4.90 11.41
N GLN A 442 1.96 4.27 12.51
CA GLN A 442 0.83 3.36 12.55
C GLN A 442 -0.48 4.04 12.11
N THR A 443 -0.70 5.31 12.49
CA THR A 443 -1.85 6.10 12.00
C THR A 443 -1.83 6.24 10.48
N LEU A 444 -0.66 6.51 9.89
CA LEU A 444 -0.51 6.61 8.42
C LEU A 444 -0.69 5.26 7.71
N VAL A 445 -0.29 4.15 8.35
CA VAL A 445 -0.53 2.79 7.86
C VAL A 445 -2.03 2.48 7.82
N LEU A 446 -2.74 2.76 8.91
CA LEU A 446 -4.19 2.55 9.01
C LEU A 446 -4.98 3.49 8.09
N ALA A 447 -4.43 4.66 7.75
CA ALA A 447 -5.00 5.56 6.75
C ALA A 447 -4.76 5.09 5.30
N GLY A 448 -3.89 4.10 5.07
CA GLY A 448 -3.57 3.56 3.73
C GLY A 448 -2.40 4.27 3.01
N LEU A 449 -1.66 5.14 3.69
CA LEU A 449 -0.54 5.90 3.12
C LEU A 449 0.80 5.15 3.19
N LEU A 450 1.00 4.26 4.16
CA LEU A 450 2.23 3.49 4.34
C LEU A 450 1.96 1.99 4.45
N TYR A 451 2.98 1.17 4.19
CA TYR A 451 2.92 -0.28 4.40
C TYR A 451 3.08 -0.64 5.89
N PRO A 452 2.33 -1.61 6.44
CA PRO A 452 2.60 -2.13 7.79
C PRO A 452 3.96 -2.84 7.89
N GLU A 453 4.58 -2.78 9.07
CA GLU A 453 5.70 -3.61 9.49
C GLU A 453 5.22 -5.02 9.92
N PRO A 454 6.12 -6.01 10.00
CA PRO A 454 5.76 -7.39 10.36
C PRO A 454 5.01 -7.55 11.68
N ASP A 455 5.33 -6.76 12.70
CA ASP A 455 4.63 -6.75 14.00
C ASP A 455 3.18 -6.24 13.88
N GLU A 456 2.93 -5.26 13.00
CA GLU A 456 1.61 -4.70 12.74
C GLU A 456 0.68 -5.70 12.02
N LEU A 457 1.24 -6.66 11.27
CA LEU A 457 0.48 -7.74 10.62
C LEU A 457 -0.16 -8.73 11.60
N GLN A 458 0.45 -8.91 12.78
CA GLN A 458 -0.05 -9.83 13.80
C GLN A 458 -1.21 -9.24 14.62
N SER A 459 -1.45 -7.93 14.48
CA SER A 459 -2.56 -7.23 15.10
C SER A 459 -3.92 -7.71 14.55
N SER A 460 -4.99 -7.37 15.27
CA SER A 460 -6.38 -7.60 14.81
C SER A 460 -6.64 -6.89 13.47
N HIS A 461 -6.19 -5.64 13.31
CA HIS A 461 -6.26 -4.91 12.04
C HIS A 461 -5.53 -5.67 10.92
N GLY A 462 -4.33 -6.17 11.20
CA GLY A 462 -3.54 -6.94 10.24
C GLY A 462 -4.27 -8.17 9.72
N ARG A 463 -4.88 -8.96 10.60
CA ARG A 463 -5.66 -10.15 10.22
C ARG A 463 -6.95 -9.78 9.48
N ASN A 464 -7.63 -8.75 9.92
CA ASN A 464 -8.91 -8.29 9.36
C ASN A 464 -8.74 -7.69 7.95
N LEU A 465 -7.62 -7.01 7.70
CA LEU A 465 -7.28 -6.41 6.42
C LEU A 465 -6.58 -7.36 5.45
N THR A 466 -6.31 -8.61 5.86
CA THR A 466 -5.70 -9.65 5.01
C THR A 466 -6.62 -10.85 4.76
N THR A 467 -7.65 -11.07 5.57
CA THR A 467 -8.58 -12.20 5.44
C THR A 467 -9.97 -11.73 5.04
N ASN A 468 -10.68 -12.54 4.24
CA ASN A 468 -12.01 -12.19 3.72
C ASN A 468 -13.16 -12.30 4.75
N TYR A 469 -12.84 -12.38 6.04
CA TYR A 469 -13.82 -12.62 7.09
C TYR A 469 -14.58 -11.35 7.51
N GLN A 470 -14.05 -10.15 7.31
CA GLN A 470 -14.59 -8.98 8.02
C GLN A 470 -15.94 -8.47 7.50
N CYS A 471 -16.20 -8.54 6.19
CA CYS A 471 -17.41 -7.99 5.58
C CYS A 471 -18.49 -9.06 5.34
N SER A 472 -19.33 -9.34 6.34
CA SER A 472 -20.41 -10.35 6.20
C SER A 472 -21.49 -9.96 5.18
N LEU A 473 -21.80 -8.67 5.07
CA LEU A 473 -22.93 -8.13 4.29
C LEU A 473 -22.79 -8.26 2.76
N ILE A 474 -21.59 -8.54 2.25
CA ILE A 474 -21.32 -8.52 0.81
C ILE A 474 -21.06 -9.90 0.21
N THR A 475 -21.16 -10.95 1.03
CA THR A 475 -20.82 -12.32 0.64
C THR A 475 -21.97 -13.09 -0.01
N GLU A 476 -23.19 -12.60 0.13
CA GLU A 476 -24.34 -13.15 -0.59
C GLU A 476 -24.40 -12.59 -2.02
N PHE A 477 -24.90 -13.38 -2.96
CA PHE A 477 -25.14 -12.90 -4.32
C PHE A 477 -26.13 -11.72 -4.29
N LYS A 478 -25.75 -10.62 -4.94
CA LYS A 478 -26.38 -9.29 -4.86
C LYS A 478 -26.03 -8.45 -3.64
N GLY A 479 -25.12 -8.89 -2.79
CA GLY A 479 -24.60 -8.09 -1.66
C GLY A 479 -23.52 -7.06 -2.07
N TYR A 480 -23.18 -6.97 -3.36
CA TYR A 480 -22.12 -6.12 -3.89
C TYR A 480 -22.57 -5.43 -5.19
N PRO A 481 -22.09 -4.21 -5.50
CA PRO A 481 -21.18 -3.40 -4.70
C PRO A 481 -21.91 -2.47 -3.72
N GLN A 482 -21.34 -2.31 -2.53
CA GLN A 482 -21.80 -1.31 -1.55
C GLN A 482 -21.35 0.09 -1.97
N LYS A 483 -22.22 1.09 -1.86
CA LYS A 483 -21.87 2.49 -2.17
C LYS A 483 -20.90 3.09 -1.16
N HIS A 484 -20.19 4.11 -1.59
CA HIS A 484 -19.37 4.95 -0.73
C HIS A 484 -20.22 5.69 0.33
N SER A 485 -19.65 5.96 1.50
CA SER A 485 -20.16 6.92 2.48
C SER A 485 -19.01 7.58 3.22
N CYS A 486 -18.97 8.91 3.24
CA CYS A 486 -17.97 9.68 3.97
C CYS A 486 -18.15 9.60 5.50
N GLU A 487 -19.29 9.08 5.97
CA GLU A 487 -19.60 8.91 7.40
C GLU A 487 -18.97 7.64 7.99
N ILE A 488 -18.53 6.68 7.14
CA ILE A 488 -18.01 5.38 7.58
C ILE A 488 -16.50 5.38 7.41
N ASN A 489 -15.76 5.08 8.49
CA ASN A 489 -14.31 5.00 8.47
C ASN A 489 -13.78 3.94 7.48
N ASN A 490 -12.62 4.16 6.85
CA ASN A 490 -11.97 3.20 5.95
C ASN A 490 -11.68 1.84 6.63
N LEU A 491 -11.61 1.78 7.96
CA LEU A 491 -11.43 0.54 8.72
C LEU A 491 -12.74 -0.25 8.95
N GLN A 492 -13.91 0.35 8.69
CA GLN A 492 -15.20 -0.31 8.83
C GLN A 492 -15.68 -0.92 7.51
N CYS A 493 -16.41 -2.03 7.61
CA CYS A 493 -17.10 -2.56 6.44
C CYS A 493 -18.27 -1.64 6.07
N PRO A 494 -18.46 -1.26 4.80
CA PRO A 494 -19.57 -0.40 4.41
C PRO A 494 -20.91 -1.08 4.67
N ARG A 495 -21.81 -0.35 5.34
CA ARG A 495 -23.22 -0.72 5.60
C ARG A 495 -24.16 0.21 4.82
N THR A 496 -23.88 0.42 3.54
CA THR A 496 -24.55 1.43 2.72
C THR A 496 -25.61 0.79 1.81
N SER A 497 -26.22 1.60 0.93
CA SER A 497 -27.07 1.05 -0.12
C SER A 497 -26.23 0.42 -1.24
N LEU A 498 -26.80 -0.56 -1.92
CA LEU A 498 -26.17 -1.24 -3.04
C LEU A 498 -26.29 -0.43 -4.34
N GLU A 499 -25.32 -0.58 -5.24
CA GLU A 499 -25.57 -0.30 -6.65
C GLU A 499 -26.28 -1.48 -7.32
N GLU A 500 -27.24 -1.17 -8.20
CA GLU A 500 -27.98 -2.18 -8.94
C GLU A 500 -27.44 -2.32 -10.38
N PRO A 501 -27.61 -3.48 -11.03
CA PRO A 501 -27.95 -4.77 -10.42
C PRO A 501 -26.84 -5.27 -9.49
N GLY A 502 -27.21 -5.78 -8.31
CA GLY A 502 -26.25 -6.42 -7.41
C GLY A 502 -25.61 -7.69 -8.01
N THR A 503 -24.36 -7.95 -7.62
CA THR A 503 -23.51 -9.07 -8.08
C THR A 503 -22.73 -9.70 -6.91
N LEU A 504 -21.62 -10.38 -7.18
CA LEU A 504 -20.76 -11.03 -6.20
C LEU A 504 -19.29 -10.61 -6.42
N PRO A 505 -18.55 -10.19 -5.37
CA PRO A 505 -17.17 -9.74 -5.52
C PRO A 505 -16.24 -10.92 -5.89
N THR A 506 -16.44 -12.08 -5.27
CA THR A 506 -15.70 -13.31 -5.55
C THR A 506 -16.47 -14.54 -5.10
N THR A 507 -16.02 -15.70 -5.56
CA THR A 507 -16.57 -17.02 -5.26
C THR A 507 -15.86 -17.75 -4.12
N TYR A 508 -14.79 -17.17 -3.56
CA TYR A 508 -14.06 -17.75 -2.43
C TYR A 508 -14.94 -17.89 -1.19
N GLU A 509 -14.77 -18.99 -0.47
CA GLU A 509 -15.45 -19.20 0.82
C GLU A 509 -14.96 -18.18 1.85
N ARG A 510 -15.89 -17.65 2.64
CA ARG A 510 -15.56 -16.74 3.74
C ARG A 510 -15.04 -17.57 4.91
N SER A 511 -13.78 -17.36 5.29
CA SER A 511 -13.18 -18.03 6.43
C SER A 511 -12.10 -17.15 7.07
N PRO A 512 -11.96 -17.15 8.41
CA PRO A 512 -10.85 -16.46 9.06
C PRO A 512 -9.48 -17.04 8.68
N ASP A 513 -9.44 -18.25 8.12
CA ASP A 513 -8.22 -18.91 7.64
C ASP A 513 -8.00 -18.69 6.13
N MET A 514 -8.91 -17.98 5.46
CA MET A 514 -8.78 -17.67 4.03
C MET A 514 -7.82 -16.50 3.84
N THR A 515 -6.62 -16.80 3.35
CA THR A 515 -5.54 -15.83 3.14
C THR A 515 -5.41 -15.45 1.66
N PRO A 516 -4.63 -14.41 1.33
CA PRO A 516 -4.37 -14.01 -0.07
C PRO A 516 -3.82 -15.13 -0.95
N ASP A 517 -3.20 -16.17 -0.38
CA ASP A 517 -2.68 -17.31 -1.13
C ASP A 517 -3.75 -18.02 -1.97
N ILE A 518 -5.04 -17.92 -1.58
CA ILE A 518 -6.14 -18.53 -2.34
C ILE A 518 -6.15 -18.07 -3.80
N PHE A 519 -6.04 -16.76 -4.03
CA PHE A 519 -6.04 -16.20 -5.38
C PHE A 519 -4.64 -16.12 -5.97
N ILE A 520 -3.57 -16.14 -5.16
CA ILE A 520 -2.19 -16.06 -5.67
C ILE A 520 -1.79 -17.39 -6.32
N ASN A 521 -1.89 -18.51 -5.59
CA ASN A 521 -1.37 -19.79 -6.07
C ASN A 521 -2.13 -21.06 -5.64
N GLN A 522 -3.15 -20.98 -4.77
CA GLN A 522 -3.83 -22.19 -4.27
C GLN A 522 -5.05 -22.61 -5.11
N GLU A 523 -5.98 -21.71 -5.46
CA GLU A 523 -7.20 -22.08 -6.19
C GLU A 523 -6.84 -22.58 -7.61
N PRO A 524 -7.10 -23.85 -7.95
CA PRO A 524 -6.67 -24.39 -9.25
C PRO A 524 -7.32 -23.65 -10.43
N LEU A 525 -6.56 -23.47 -11.52
CA LEU A 525 -7.11 -22.93 -12.75
C LEU A 525 -8.22 -23.84 -13.30
N LYS A 526 -9.39 -23.26 -13.57
CA LYS A 526 -10.52 -23.90 -14.22
C LYS A 526 -10.74 -23.25 -15.59
N GLU A 527 -10.16 -23.84 -16.63
CA GLU A 527 -10.21 -23.31 -17.99
C GLU A 527 -11.65 -23.12 -18.51
N ASP A 528 -12.58 -24.00 -18.13
CA ASP A 528 -14.00 -23.87 -18.47
C ASP A 528 -14.62 -22.62 -17.83
N GLY A 529 -14.21 -22.29 -16.60
CA GLY A 529 -14.64 -21.08 -15.90
C GLY A 529 -14.10 -19.82 -16.59
N LEU A 530 -12.78 -19.79 -16.83
CA LEU A 530 -12.12 -18.72 -17.58
C LEU A 530 -12.79 -18.46 -18.93
N THR A 531 -12.98 -19.52 -19.71
CA THR A 531 -13.59 -19.47 -21.04
C THR A 531 -15.05 -19.04 -20.96
N GLY A 532 -15.78 -19.53 -19.96
CA GLY A 532 -17.16 -19.13 -19.71
C GLY A 532 -17.30 -17.62 -19.45
N TYR A 533 -16.47 -17.06 -18.57
CA TYR A 533 -16.47 -15.63 -18.27
C TYR A 533 -16.03 -14.80 -19.48
N ALA A 534 -14.97 -15.19 -20.18
CA ALA A 534 -14.48 -14.46 -21.35
C ALA A 534 -15.52 -14.40 -22.47
N ASN A 535 -16.24 -15.50 -22.70
CA ASN A 535 -17.26 -15.64 -23.74
C ASN A 535 -18.64 -15.12 -23.35
N ALA A 536 -18.85 -14.68 -22.11
CA ALA A 536 -20.13 -14.13 -21.66
C ALA A 536 -20.45 -12.84 -22.42
N LYS A 537 -21.51 -12.85 -23.23
CA LYS A 537 -21.87 -11.77 -24.14
C LYS A 537 -22.55 -10.59 -23.46
N THR A 538 -23.13 -10.86 -22.30
CA THR A 538 -23.87 -9.86 -21.54
C THR A 538 -23.51 -9.94 -20.07
N PRO A 539 -23.62 -8.84 -19.32
CA PRO A 539 -23.48 -8.85 -17.87
C PRO A 539 -24.41 -9.84 -17.17
N ALA A 540 -25.58 -10.13 -17.75
CA ALA A 540 -26.51 -11.13 -17.19
C ALA A 540 -25.96 -12.57 -17.27
N GLU A 541 -25.22 -12.91 -18.32
CA GLU A 541 -24.57 -14.22 -18.46
C GLU A 541 -23.45 -14.39 -17.41
N THR A 542 -22.63 -13.35 -17.21
CA THR A 542 -21.59 -13.31 -16.17
C THR A 542 -22.18 -13.48 -14.78
N ARG A 543 -23.24 -12.74 -14.44
CA ARG A 543 -23.98 -12.94 -13.19
C ARG A 543 -24.54 -14.35 -13.03
N GLY A 544 -24.90 -15.00 -14.14
CA GLY A 544 -25.32 -16.41 -14.14
C GLY A 544 -24.19 -17.38 -13.77
N LEU A 545 -22.95 -17.06 -14.11
CA LEU A 545 -21.76 -17.81 -13.71
C LEU A 545 -21.40 -17.54 -12.24
N GLU A 546 -21.46 -16.28 -11.80
CA GLU A 546 -21.28 -15.88 -10.40
C GLU A 546 -22.28 -16.58 -9.46
N LEU A 547 -23.57 -16.61 -9.83
CA LEU A 547 -24.61 -17.29 -9.07
C LEU A 547 -24.34 -18.79 -8.91
N LYS A 548 -23.69 -19.41 -9.92
CA LYS A 548 -23.24 -20.81 -9.88
C LYS A 548 -21.90 -20.99 -9.18
N LYS A 549 -21.29 -19.91 -8.69
CA LYS A 549 -19.97 -19.87 -8.05
C LYS A 549 -18.87 -20.50 -8.91
N ILE A 550 -18.92 -20.26 -10.23
CA ILE A 550 -17.86 -20.70 -11.14
C ILE A 550 -16.60 -19.87 -10.87
N THR A 551 -15.45 -20.53 -10.74
CA THR A 551 -14.17 -19.85 -10.43
C THR A 551 -13.26 -19.88 -11.66
N ILE A 552 -12.38 -18.88 -11.81
CA ILE A 552 -11.35 -18.84 -12.85
C ILE A 552 -10.11 -19.60 -12.37
N GLY A 553 -9.64 -19.31 -11.16
CA GLY A 553 -8.43 -19.92 -10.60
C GLY A 553 -7.56 -18.91 -9.84
N ASN A 554 -6.25 -19.19 -9.83
CA ASN A 554 -5.24 -18.34 -9.23
C ASN A 554 -4.35 -17.60 -10.24
N ALA A 555 -3.70 -16.53 -9.77
CA ALA A 555 -2.92 -15.58 -10.55
C ALA A 555 -1.72 -16.24 -11.24
N VAL A 556 -0.96 -17.08 -10.52
CA VAL A 556 0.23 -17.74 -11.08
C VAL A 556 -0.15 -18.70 -12.21
N SER A 557 -1.19 -19.50 -12.01
CA SER A 557 -1.64 -20.49 -13.01
C SER A 557 -2.30 -19.81 -14.21
N LEU A 558 -3.12 -18.78 -13.98
CA LEU A 558 -3.73 -18.00 -15.05
C LEU A 558 -2.66 -17.26 -15.87
N SER A 559 -1.66 -16.65 -15.21
CA SER A 559 -0.53 -16.00 -15.88
C SER A 559 0.22 -16.96 -16.79
N CYS A 560 0.59 -18.14 -16.28
CA CYS A 560 1.25 -19.17 -17.08
C CYS A 560 0.40 -19.60 -18.28
N TRP A 561 -0.92 -19.75 -18.07
CA TRP A 561 -1.85 -20.11 -19.12
C TRP A 561 -1.97 -19.02 -20.19
N MET A 562 -2.09 -17.75 -19.79
CA MET A 562 -2.19 -16.62 -20.72
C MET A 562 -0.92 -16.49 -21.57
N ILE A 563 0.25 -16.55 -20.95
CA ILE A 563 1.54 -16.49 -21.64
C ILE A 563 1.71 -17.66 -22.62
N LYS A 564 1.37 -18.88 -22.19
CA LYS A 564 1.44 -20.08 -23.05
C LYS A 564 0.54 -19.97 -24.28
N ASN A 565 -0.64 -19.40 -24.12
CA ASN A 565 -1.67 -19.37 -25.15
C ASN A 565 -1.69 -18.04 -25.93
N SER A 566 -0.79 -17.11 -25.65
CA SER A 566 -0.79 -15.75 -26.24
C SER A 566 -0.56 -15.74 -27.76
N ASN A 567 -0.03 -16.83 -28.32
CA ASN A 567 0.19 -17.01 -29.76
C ASN A 567 -0.82 -17.97 -30.41
N SER A 568 -1.73 -18.56 -29.62
CA SER A 568 -2.70 -19.54 -30.10
C SER A 568 -3.93 -18.82 -30.67
N GLN A 569 -4.07 -18.82 -32.00
CA GLN A 569 -5.18 -18.15 -32.71
C GLN A 569 -6.56 -18.53 -32.15
N GLU A 570 -6.78 -19.80 -31.80
CA GLU A 570 -8.04 -20.30 -31.25
C GLU A 570 -8.36 -19.75 -29.84
N ARG A 571 -7.36 -19.24 -29.11
CA ARG A 571 -7.49 -18.81 -27.71
C ARG A 571 -7.29 -17.32 -27.51
N LEU A 572 -6.96 -16.56 -28.57
CA LEU A 572 -6.70 -15.12 -28.47
C LEU A 572 -7.87 -14.35 -27.83
N GLY A 573 -9.11 -14.70 -28.17
CA GLY A 573 -10.31 -14.05 -27.61
C GLY A 573 -10.47 -14.25 -26.10
N VAL A 574 -9.90 -15.32 -25.54
CA VAL A 574 -9.93 -15.59 -24.08
C VAL A 574 -8.73 -14.96 -23.40
N VAL A 575 -7.53 -15.08 -23.99
CA VAL A 575 -6.28 -14.51 -23.44
C VAL A 575 -6.38 -12.98 -23.34
N PHE A 576 -6.92 -12.34 -24.38
CA PHE A 576 -7.00 -10.88 -24.50
C PHE A 576 -8.44 -10.38 -24.35
N ALA A 577 -9.25 -11.07 -23.54
CA ALA A 577 -10.54 -10.54 -23.14
C ALA A 577 -10.35 -9.20 -22.41
N ASP A 578 -11.22 -8.23 -22.71
CA ASP A 578 -11.18 -6.90 -22.10
C ASP A 578 -11.82 -6.97 -20.71
N TRP A 579 -11.04 -7.39 -19.72
CA TRP A 579 -11.44 -7.48 -18.31
C TRP A 579 -11.53 -6.11 -17.66
N ASN A 580 -12.48 -5.92 -16.74
CA ASN A 580 -12.43 -4.82 -15.79
C ASN A 580 -11.50 -5.25 -14.64
N LEU A 581 -10.34 -4.62 -14.54
CA LEU A 581 -9.28 -5.10 -13.64
C LEU A 581 -9.63 -4.90 -12.15
N ASP A 582 -10.42 -3.87 -11.81
CA ASP A 582 -10.85 -3.64 -10.43
C ASP A 582 -12.06 -4.49 -9.99
N SER A 583 -12.60 -5.32 -10.87
CA SER A 583 -13.84 -6.08 -10.63
C SER A 583 -15.00 -5.19 -10.16
N ASP A 584 -15.17 -4.01 -10.77
CA ASP A 584 -16.15 -2.97 -10.42
C ASP A 584 -17.58 -3.47 -10.18
N ARG A 585 -17.93 -4.52 -10.91
CA ARG A 585 -19.26 -5.13 -10.97
C ARG A 585 -19.23 -6.62 -10.65
N GLY A 586 -18.14 -7.13 -10.09
CA GLY A 586 -18.04 -8.49 -9.59
C GLY A 586 -17.01 -9.34 -10.32
N TYR A 587 -16.91 -10.60 -9.89
CA TYR A 587 -15.90 -11.54 -10.33
C TYR A 587 -16.01 -11.88 -11.83
N GLY A 588 -14.92 -11.73 -12.58
CA GLY A 588 -14.88 -12.04 -14.00
C GLY A 588 -15.71 -11.08 -14.87
N TYR A 589 -16.02 -9.88 -14.38
CA TYR A 589 -16.67 -8.87 -15.22
C TYR A 589 -15.72 -8.30 -16.27
N LYS A 590 -16.23 -8.15 -17.49
CA LYS A 590 -15.55 -7.45 -18.58
C LYS A 590 -15.77 -5.93 -18.51
N CYS A 591 -15.01 -5.18 -19.30
CA CYS A 591 -15.18 -3.74 -19.49
C CYS A 591 -16.65 -3.40 -19.75
N TRP A 592 -17.21 -2.51 -18.92
CA TRP A 592 -18.65 -2.25 -18.87
C TRP A 592 -18.96 -0.75 -18.92
N ALA A 593 -20.17 -0.43 -19.38
CA ALA A 593 -20.79 0.88 -19.32
C ALA A 593 -22.18 0.77 -18.69
N TRP A 594 -22.66 1.85 -18.10
CA TRP A 594 -24.03 1.94 -17.59
C TRP A 594 -24.99 2.46 -18.67
N ASP A 595 -25.98 1.65 -19.03
CA ASP A 595 -27.12 2.09 -19.85
C ASP A 595 -28.11 2.82 -18.95
N LYS A 596 -28.11 4.15 -19.01
CA LYS A 596 -28.98 5.01 -18.20
C LYS A 596 -30.47 4.76 -18.49
N ASP A 597 -30.82 4.46 -19.73
CA ASP A 597 -32.21 4.30 -20.17
C ASP A 597 -32.78 2.97 -19.68
N LYS A 598 -31.99 1.91 -19.82
CA LYS A 598 -32.40 0.56 -19.39
C LYS A 598 -32.08 0.27 -17.92
N LYS A 599 -31.30 1.13 -17.27
CA LYS A 599 -30.80 0.96 -15.90
C LYS A 599 -30.11 -0.40 -15.72
N THR A 600 -29.21 -0.73 -16.63
CA THR A 600 -28.44 -1.98 -16.62
C THR A 600 -27.03 -1.75 -17.11
N ASP A 601 -26.13 -2.63 -16.68
CA ASP A 601 -24.80 -2.73 -17.25
C ASP A 601 -24.88 -3.23 -18.70
N LEU A 602 -23.95 -2.77 -19.53
CA LEU A 602 -23.65 -3.29 -20.86
C LEU A 602 -22.16 -3.53 -20.99
N TYR A 603 -21.75 -4.57 -21.74
CA TYR A 603 -20.36 -4.73 -22.11
C TYR A 603 -19.98 -3.83 -23.28
N ILE A 604 -18.78 -3.28 -23.19
CA ILE A 604 -18.22 -2.37 -24.20
C ILE A 604 -17.55 -3.23 -25.24
N TYR A 605 -18.32 -3.55 -26.29
CA TYR A 605 -17.90 -4.11 -27.58
C TYR A 605 -16.90 -5.28 -27.50
N GLU A 606 -17.40 -6.49 -27.72
CA GLU A 606 -16.56 -7.70 -27.81
C GLU A 606 -15.65 -7.65 -29.05
N PHE A 607 -14.49 -8.33 -28.97
CA PHE A 607 -13.72 -8.73 -30.14
C PHE A 607 -14.67 -9.31 -31.20
N VAL A 608 -14.70 -8.73 -32.40
CA VAL A 608 -15.20 -9.40 -33.61
C VAL A 608 -14.09 -10.28 -34.16
#